data_AF-A0A6F9D7V3-F1
#
_entry.id   AF-A0A6F9D7V3-F1
#
_cell.length_a   1.000
_cell.length_b   1.000
_cell.length_c   1.000
_cell.angle_alpha   90.00
_cell.angle_beta   90.00
_cell.angle_gamma   90.00
#
_symmetry.space_group_name_H-M   'P 1'
#
loop_
_entity.id
_entity.type
_entity.pdbx_description
1 polymer ?
#
loop_
_entity_poly.entity_id
_entity_poly.type
_entity_poly.pdbx_seq_one_letter_code
_entity_poly.pdbx_strand_id
1 'polypeptide(L)'
;MLATQRTRRTREHTGPTPHSVAIRAKMPSAKLPEHLILERRRQEDLREEAIQITKYNKMFDLKNDWERITDRSIQKNTIQRRVKEIMDQGKLDLDERRQRLREKLAAEEQQYLEEMEAKQETIEARQDKMLKRAKVLKEKREKERLQIVEEKLDQQWREQCEELRGVLSRRHQDEVCIDRMNQLAIKSDLERRRQEEERMYAELWEKDRLAKAAREEMEAQQQIERNRAMVDTLRTQKASLEAKKQEEKRLIEEEAKLLSEERDLRQLEEQRASKQKRLLQKQHKASLEKSMKIKLQREAQERQEELALDMKILEQLLEESRNEAQEKVQKKAQKRDEEKKYRDYLRQQLEEEIRREKELDRLVEADVAAMWAKRVNQWKLEKEARNRLMLDVMATRRKQLQEKLTVLARDREELKRDREEVAKAIEEHHKMEEERITRTKMINKQYESDLLCQIEHEHSNKNAKKDEELREYEEGLKTEARYQERLKNVLSSASAHQKTHPMRRQPTQSPQFQVVGNQLK
;
A
#
# COMPACT_ATOMS: atom_id res chain seq x y z
N MET A 1 -164.80 93.45 -20.98
CA MET A 1 -165.75 94.56 -21.21
C MET A 1 -167.06 94.27 -20.51
N LEU A 2 -167.78 95.33 -20.14
CA LEU A 2 -169.19 95.35 -19.72
C LEU A 2 -169.48 94.88 -18.29
N ALA A 3 -169.13 95.77 -17.37
CA ALA A 3 -169.75 95.90 -16.07
C ALA A 3 -171.26 96.14 -16.23
N THR A 4 -172.06 95.31 -15.59
CA THR A 4 -173.48 95.59 -15.40
C THR A 4 -173.74 95.83 -13.92
N GLN A 5 -174.11 97.08 -13.62
CA GLN A 5 -174.66 97.51 -12.33
C GLN A 5 -176.01 96.81 -12.12
N ARG A 6 -176.27 96.25 -10.94
CA ARG A 6 -177.66 96.04 -10.51
C ARG A 6 -177.85 96.22 -8.99
N THR A 7 -178.53 97.34 -8.72
CA THR A 7 -179.55 97.64 -7.72
C THR A 7 -179.32 97.26 -6.25
N ARG A 8 -179.01 98.30 -5.44
CA ARG A 8 -179.15 98.31 -3.99
C ARG A 8 -180.64 98.17 -3.61
N ARG A 9 -181.02 97.09 -2.91
CA ARG A 9 -182.36 96.89 -2.31
C ARG A 9 -182.31 97.23 -0.81
N THR A 10 -182.65 98.46 -0.42
CA THR A 10 -182.81 98.89 0.98
C THR A 10 -184.12 98.33 1.57
N ARG A 11 -184.11 97.91 2.85
CA ARG A 11 -185.16 97.08 3.51
C ARG A 11 -185.98 97.86 4.55
N GLU A 12 -186.12 99.16 4.38
CA GLU A 12 -186.59 100.06 5.42
C GLU A 12 -188.07 100.40 5.17
N HIS A 13 -188.93 100.14 6.15
CA HIS A 13 -190.37 100.43 6.09
C HIS A 13 -190.82 101.25 7.31
N THR A 14 -191.49 102.38 7.06
CA THR A 14 -191.85 103.49 7.98
C THR A 14 -193.30 103.43 8.50
N GLY A 15 -193.51 103.68 9.80
CA GLY A 15 -194.82 103.67 10.50
C GLY A 15 -195.29 105.03 11.10
N PRO A 16 -196.57 105.20 11.53
CA PRO A 16 -197.33 106.47 11.62
C PRO A 16 -197.14 107.34 12.88
N THR A 17 -196.21 106.98 13.77
CA THR A 17 -195.71 107.82 14.87
C THR A 17 -194.17 107.91 14.78
N PRO A 18 -193.54 109.08 15.08
CA PRO A 18 -192.17 109.37 14.64
C PRO A 18 -191.17 108.38 15.25
N HIS A 19 -190.40 107.70 14.40
CA HIS A 19 -189.30 106.74 14.70
C HIS A 19 -189.65 105.24 14.84
N SER A 20 -190.87 104.81 14.50
CA SER A 20 -191.12 103.36 14.26
C SER A 20 -190.73 102.95 12.84
N VAL A 21 -189.62 102.21 12.68
CA VAL A 21 -189.14 101.66 11.40
C VAL A 21 -188.78 100.18 11.58
N ALA A 22 -189.25 99.31 10.65
CA ALA A 22 -189.00 97.86 10.65
C ALA A 22 -188.16 97.41 9.44
N ILE A 23 -187.27 96.43 9.67
CA ILE A 23 -186.38 95.82 8.66
C ILE A 23 -186.83 94.37 8.41
N ARG A 24 -187.13 94.00 7.14
CA ARG A 24 -187.51 92.62 6.72
C ARG A 24 -186.38 91.60 7.11
N ALA A 25 -186.64 90.30 7.33
CA ALA A 25 -185.61 89.26 7.68
C ALA A 25 -185.15 88.36 6.49
N LYS A 26 -183.92 87.82 6.48
CA LYS A 26 -183.26 87.10 5.35
C LYS A 26 -183.53 85.57 5.42
N MET A 27 -183.73 84.87 4.29
CA MET A 27 -183.89 83.38 4.26
C MET A 27 -182.54 82.63 4.36
N PRO A 28 -182.47 81.45 5.03
CA PRO A 28 -181.26 80.61 5.12
C PRO A 28 -180.95 79.82 3.82
N SER A 29 -179.68 79.46 3.56
CA SER A 29 -179.24 78.67 2.38
C SER A 29 -179.22 77.15 2.63
N ALA A 30 -179.32 76.34 1.56
CA ALA A 30 -179.71 74.91 1.61
C ALA A 30 -178.56 73.86 1.60
N LYS A 31 -177.28 74.25 1.63
CA LYS A 31 -176.16 73.28 1.63
C LYS A 31 -175.49 73.20 3.00
N LEU A 32 -175.29 71.97 3.48
CA LEU A 32 -174.57 71.68 4.72
C LEU A 32 -173.09 72.11 4.60
N PRO A 33 -172.50 72.70 5.65
CA PRO A 33 -171.13 73.20 5.61
C PRO A 33 -170.03 72.16 5.28
N GLU A 34 -170.28 70.85 5.34
CA GLU A 34 -169.21 69.82 5.34
C GLU A 34 -169.05 68.92 4.09
N HIS A 35 -169.87 69.03 3.03
CA HIS A 35 -169.91 68.08 1.90
C HIS A 35 -168.53 67.77 1.24
N LEU A 36 -167.67 68.77 1.07
CA LEU A 36 -166.37 68.60 0.37
C LEU A 36 -165.36 67.73 1.12
N ILE A 37 -165.50 67.62 2.45
CA ILE A 37 -164.57 66.85 3.28
C ILE A 37 -164.84 65.35 3.09
N LEU A 38 -166.10 64.95 2.93
CA LEU A 38 -166.50 63.55 2.80
C LEU A 38 -166.07 62.93 1.46
N GLU A 39 -166.20 63.62 0.33
CA GLU A 39 -165.76 63.07 -0.96
C GLU A 39 -164.25 62.84 -1.03
N ARG A 40 -163.45 63.73 -0.43
CA ARG A 40 -162.00 63.63 -0.45
C ARG A 40 -161.51 62.40 0.30
N ARG A 41 -162.11 62.10 1.46
CA ARG A 41 -161.85 60.87 2.23
C ARG A 41 -162.10 59.63 1.40
N ARG A 42 -163.23 59.54 0.70
CA ARG A 42 -163.56 58.37 -0.14
C ARG A 42 -162.52 58.10 -1.24
N GLN A 43 -161.95 59.14 -1.85
CA GLN A 43 -160.89 58.98 -2.85
C GLN A 43 -159.56 58.54 -2.24
N GLU A 44 -159.23 59.03 -1.05
CA GLU A 44 -158.03 58.62 -0.32
C GLU A 44 -158.11 57.13 0.06
N ASP A 45 -159.25 56.65 0.56
CA ASP A 45 -159.46 55.25 0.95
C ASP A 45 -159.19 54.28 -0.23
N LEU A 46 -159.76 54.54 -1.41
CA LEU A 46 -159.56 53.69 -2.59
C LEU A 46 -158.09 53.67 -3.07
N ARG A 47 -157.40 54.80 -2.94
CA ARG A 47 -155.98 54.89 -3.29
C ARG A 47 -155.13 54.07 -2.32
N GLU A 48 -155.47 54.11 -1.03
CA GLU A 48 -154.79 53.29 -0.01
C GLU A 48 -154.96 51.80 -0.30
N GLU A 49 -156.16 51.33 -0.63
CA GLU A 49 -156.41 49.91 -0.97
C GLU A 49 -155.54 49.41 -2.15
N ALA A 50 -155.47 50.16 -3.25
CA ALA A 50 -154.65 49.79 -4.41
C ALA A 50 -153.14 49.74 -4.08
N ILE A 51 -152.68 50.66 -3.22
CA ILE A 51 -151.30 50.66 -2.70
C ILE A 51 -151.06 49.41 -1.85
N GLN A 52 -152.02 48.96 -1.04
CA GLN A 52 -151.87 47.75 -0.24
C GLN A 52 -151.72 46.49 -1.10
N ILE A 53 -152.54 46.33 -2.15
CA ILE A 53 -152.47 45.15 -3.02
C ILE A 53 -151.14 45.10 -3.78
N THR A 54 -150.69 46.23 -4.33
CA THR A 54 -149.40 46.28 -5.04
C THR A 54 -148.21 46.04 -4.12
N LYS A 55 -148.28 46.52 -2.86
CA LYS A 55 -147.29 46.18 -1.82
C LYS A 55 -147.30 44.67 -1.53
N TYR A 56 -148.47 44.05 -1.41
CA TYR A 56 -148.60 42.62 -1.15
C TYR A 56 -147.97 41.76 -2.27
N ASN A 57 -148.28 42.06 -3.53
CA ASN A 57 -147.73 41.29 -4.66
C ASN A 57 -146.21 41.43 -4.77
N LYS A 58 -145.66 42.64 -4.63
CA LYS A 58 -144.21 42.87 -4.63
C LYS A 58 -143.50 42.13 -3.50
N MET A 59 -144.14 42.03 -2.34
CA MET A 59 -143.61 41.24 -1.22
C MET A 59 -143.55 39.76 -1.57
N PHE A 60 -144.53 39.24 -2.31
CA PHE A 60 -144.58 37.83 -2.69
C PHE A 60 -143.53 37.47 -3.76
N ASP A 61 -143.31 38.32 -4.77
CA ASP A 61 -142.27 38.11 -5.77
C ASP A 61 -140.87 38.12 -5.15
N LEU A 62 -140.62 39.07 -4.23
CA LEU A 62 -139.38 39.13 -3.46
C LEU A 62 -139.13 37.84 -2.67
N LYS A 63 -140.20 37.24 -2.12
CA LYS A 63 -140.11 35.97 -1.41
C LYS A 63 -139.70 34.83 -2.34
N ASN A 64 -140.30 34.71 -3.52
CA ASN A 64 -139.98 33.65 -4.48
C ASN A 64 -138.54 33.74 -5.01
N ASP A 65 -138.07 34.95 -5.32
CA ASP A 65 -136.67 35.14 -5.76
C ASP A 65 -135.68 34.83 -4.64
N TRP A 66 -136.03 35.20 -3.41
CA TRP A 66 -135.24 34.85 -2.23
C TRP A 66 -135.14 33.33 -2.07
N GLU A 67 -136.23 32.57 -2.24
CA GLU A 67 -136.21 31.10 -2.19
C GLU A 67 -135.27 30.50 -3.25
N ARG A 68 -135.37 30.93 -4.51
CA ARG A 68 -134.50 30.41 -5.61
C ARG A 68 -133.02 30.71 -5.40
N ILE A 69 -132.68 31.91 -4.93
CA ILE A 69 -131.29 32.29 -4.65
C ILE A 69 -130.76 31.49 -3.45
N THR A 70 -131.60 31.32 -2.44
CA THR A 70 -131.25 30.57 -1.22
C THR A 70 -130.99 29.10 -1.56
N ASP A 71 -131.83 28.44 -2.35
CA ASP A 71 -131.64 27.05 -2.77
C ASP A 71 -130.34 26.83 -3.55
N ARG A 72 -130.01 27.71 -4.50
CA ARG A 72 -128.73 27.64 -5.22
C ARG A 72 -127.54 27.84 -4.29
N SER A 73 -127.65 28.77 -3.35
CA SER A 73 -126.63 29.00 -2.32
C SER A 73 -126.43 27.77 -1.45
N ILE A 74 -127.52 27.13 -1.00
CA ILE A 74 -127.48 25.89 -0.21
C ILE A 74 -126.75 24.77 -0.97
N GLN A 75 -127.07 24.56 -2.26
CA GLN A 75 -126.41 23.53 -3.06
C GLN A 75 -124.91 23.80 -3.23
N LYS A 76 -124.51 25.04 -3.58
CA LYS A 76 -123.10 25.43 -3.69
C LYS A 76 -122.35 25.23 -2.38
N ASN A 77 -122.94 25.66 -1.26
CA ASN A 77 -122.36 25.49 0.06
C ASN A 77 -122.20 24.01 0.43
N THR A 78 -123.14 23.16 0.03
CA THR A 78 -123.06 21.71 0.27
C THR A 78 -121.89 21.09 -0.50
N ILE A 79 -121.71 21.44 -1.77
CA ILE A 79 -120.56 20.97 -2.57
C ILE A 79 -119.25 21.49 -2.00
N GLN A 80 -119.19 22.78 -1.62
CA GLN A 80 -117.98 23.35 -1.02
C GLN A 80 -117.61 22.69 0.31
N ARG A 81 -118.60 22.37 1.16
CA ARG A 81 -118.36 21.59 2.39
C ARG A 81 -117.79 20.22 2.05
N ARG A 82 -118.35 19.51 1.07
CA ARG A 82 -117.87 18.17 0.68
C ARG A 82 -116.44 18.18 0.13
N VAL A 83 -116.10 19.16 -0.71
CA VAL A 83 -114.72 19.32 -1.21
C VAL A 83 -113.76 19.66 -0.07
N LYS A 84 -114.18 20.54 0.84
CA LYS A 84 -113.38 20.91 2.01
C LYS A 84 -113.14 19.70 2.92
N GLU A 85 -114.15 18.86 3.16
CA GLU A 85 -114.00 17.60 3.91
C GLU A 85 -112.92 16.70 3.28
N ILE A 86 -112.94 16.50 1.96
CA ILE A 86 -111.94 15.66 1.27
C ILE A 86 -110.53 16.28 1.36
N MET A 87 -110.41 17.59 1.19
CA MET A 87 -109.13 18.27 1.34
C MET A 87 -108.60 18.21 2.77
N ASP A 88 -109.48 18.35 3.76
CA ASP A 88 -109.10 18.27 5.17
C ASP A 88 -108.72 16.82 5.54
N GLN A 89 -109.38 15.80 4.99
CA GLN A 89 -108.93 14.40 5.09
C GLN A 89 -107.52 14.20 4.50
N GLY A 90 -107.26 14.72 3.30
CA GLY A 90 -105.92 14.63 2.71
C GLY A 90 -104.83 15.38 3.49
N LYS A 91 -105.18 16.48 4.18
CA LYS A 91 -104.26 17.15 5.11
C LYS A 91 -103.98 16.31 6.35
N LEU A 92 -105.01 15.69 6.93
CA LEU A 92 -104.84 14.79 8.08
C LEU A 92 -103.90 13.63 7.73
N ASP A 93 -104.09 12.99 6.58
CA ASP A 93 -103.20 11.90 6.11
C ASP A 93 -101.74 12.37 5.92
N LEU A 94 -101.55 13.57 5.38
CA LEU A 94 -100.22 14.17 5.22
C LEU A 94 -99.58 14.52 6.57
N ASP A 95 -100.35 15.06 7.50
CA ASP A 95 -99.87 15.43 8.83
C ASP A 95 -99.56 14.18 9.66
N GLU A 96 -100.35 13.11 9.55
CA GLU A 96 -100.01 11.80 10.11
C GLU A 96 -98.68 11.27 9.55
N ARG A 97 -98.48 11.35 8.24
CA ARG A 97 -97.23 10.91 7.62
C ARG A 97 -96.04 11.74 8.07
N ARG A 98 -96.21 13.07 8.19
CA ARG A 98 -95.18 13.98 8.73
C ARG A 98 -94.87 13.67 10.19
N GLN A 99 -95.89 13.38 10.99
CA GLN A 99 -95.73 13.02 12.40
C GLN A 99 -94.95 11.71 12.54
N ARG A 100 -95.30 10.67 11.77
CA ARG A 100 -94.54 9.40 11.73
C ARG A 100 -93.08 9.59 11.31
N LEU A 101 -92.81 10.51 10.36
CA LEU A 101 -91.44 10.83 9.96
C LEU A 101 -90.67 11.55 11.08
N ARG A 102 -91.30 12.52 11.75
CA ARG A 102 -90.71 13.22 12.89
C ARG A 102 -90.37 12.27 14.02
N GLU A 103 -91.26 11.33 14.34
CA GLU A 103 -91.02 10.31 15.36
C GLU A 103 -89.81 9.43 15.02
N LYS A 104 -89.67 9.02 13.76
CA LYS A 104 -88.50 8.24 13.32
C LYS A 104 -87.21 9.04 13.41
N LEU A 105 -87.20 10.29 12.94
CA LEU A 105 -86.02 11.14 13.01
C LEU A 105 -85.63 11.46 14.45
N ALA A 106 -86.61 11.73 15.32
CA ALA A 106 -86.36 11.94 16.75
C ALA A 106 -85.80 10.68 17.42
N ALA A 107 -86.30 9.49 17.07
CA ALA A 107 -85.76 8.23 17.56
C ALA A 107 -84.32 7.98 17.10
N GLU A 108 -84.00 8.28 15.84
CA GLU A 108 -82.63 8.20 15.32
C GLU A 108 -81.70 9.20 16.01
N GLU A 109 -82.11 10.46 16.16
CA GLU A 109 -81.37 11.49 16.90
C GLU A 109 -81.10 11.05 18.35
N GLN A 110 -82.11 10.51 19.02
CA GLN A 110 -81.97 10.00 20.38
C GLN A 110 -81.01 8.80 20.45
N GLN A 111 -81.09 7.87 19.52
CA GLN A 111 -80.13 6.74 19.43
C GLN A 111 -78.70 7.24 19.24
N TYR A 112 -78.47 8.23 18.38
CA TYR A 112 -77.12 8.78 18.21
C TYR A 112 -76.62 9.49 19.47
N LEU A 113 -77.49 10.21 20.20
CA LEU A 113 -77.14 10.81 21.48
C LEU A 113 -76.78 9.74 22.52
N GLU A 114 -77.59 8.69 22.64
CA GLU A 114 -77.33 7.55 23.54
C GLU A 114 -76.02 6.83 23.17
N GLU A 115 -75.74 6.62 21.88
CA GLU A 115 -74.47 6.05 21.43
C GLU A 115 -73.26 6.95 21.74
N MET A 116 -73.41 8.26 21.58
CA MET A 116 -72.34 9.22 21.86
C MET A 116 -72.06 9.29 23.37
N GLU A 117 -73.10 9.27 24.20
CA GLU A 117 -72.97 9.19 25.66
C GLU A 117 -72.37 7.85 26.11
N ALA A 118 -72.76 6.73 25.49
CA ALA A 118 -72.21 5.41 25.79
C ALA A 118 -70.74 5.25 25.35
N LYS A 119 -70.34 5.88 24.24
CA LYS A 119 -68.95 5.88 23.74
C LYS A 119 -68.04 6.82 24.53
N GLN A 120 -68.60 7.81 25.23
CA GLN A 120 -67.82 8.64 26.13
C GLN A 120 -67.43 7.83 27.37
N GLU A 121 -66.13 7.53 27.47
CA GLU A 121 -65.60 6.92 28.68
C GLU A 121 -65.89 7.83 29.88
N THR A 122 -66.64 7.31 30.85
CA THR A 122 -66.88 8.04 32.11
C THR A 122 -65.55 8.33 32.79
N ILE A 123 -65.51 9.46 33.52
CA ILE A 123 -64.32 9.88 34.27
C ILE A 123 -63.88 8.76 35.23
N GLU A 124 -64.84 8.05 35.82
CA GLU A 124 -64.64 6.89 36.68
C GLU A 124 -64.00 5.71 35.93
N ALA A 125 -64.49 5.34 34.75
CA ALA A 125 -63.88 4.26 33.95
C ALA A 125 -62.44 4.59 33.53
N ARG A 126 -62.14 5.86 33.24
CA ARG A 126 -60.78 6.32 32.95
C ARG A 126 -59.89 6.26 34.19
N GLN A 127 -60.41 6.69 35.35
CA GLN A 127 -59.70 6.58 36.63
C GLN A 127 -59.42 5.12 36.98
N ASP A 128 -60.39 4.22 36.81
CA ASP A 128 -60.23 2.79 37.03
C ASP A 128 -59.18 2.16 36.11
N LYS A 129 -59.16 2.54 34.82
CA LYS A 129 -58.10 2.10 33.90
C LYS A 129 -56.72 2.60 34.37
N MET A 130 -56.63 3.84 34.84
CA MET A 130 -55.39 4.41 35.37
C MET A 130 -54.94 3.70 36.65
N LEU A 131 -55.86 3.42 37.58
CA LEU A 131 -55.61 2.67 38.81
C LEU A 131 -55.18 1.23 38.53
N LYS A 132 -55.86 0.53 37.60
CA LYS A 132 -55.47 -0.82 37.16
C LYS A 132 -54.07 -0.81 36.55
N ARG A 133 -53.77 0.15 35.68
CA ARG A 133 -52.42 0.31 35.09
C ARG A 133 -51.36 0.61 36.15
N ALA A 134 -51.65 1.52 37.09
CA ALA A 134 -50.76 1.84 38.20
C ALA A 134 -50.51 0.63 39.10
N LYS A 135 -51.56 -0.17 39.39
CA LYS A 135 -51.46 -1.41 40.15
C LYS A 135 -50.57 -2.43 39.44
N VAL A 136 -50.75 -2.65 38.14
CA VAL A 136 -49.90 -3.55 37.34
C VAL A 136 -48.45 -3.08 37.32
N LEU A 137 -48.20 -1.79 37.17
CA LEU A 137 -46.84 -1.25 37.20
C LEU A 137 -46.19 -1.41 38.59
N LYS A 138 -46.95 -1.20 39.66
CA LYS A 138 -46.50 -1.44 41.04
C LYS A 138 -46.17 -2.92 41.27
N GLU A 139 -47.03 -3.82 40.81
CA GLU A 139 -46.80 -5.27 40.90
C GLU A 139 -45.58 -5.71 40.10
N LYS A 140 -45.34 -5.16 38.89
CA LYS A 140 -44.12 -5.44 38.11
C LYS A 140 -42.86 -4.98 38.82
N ARG A 141 -42.84 -3.74 39.31
CA ARG A 141 -41.70 -3.20 40.07
C ARG A 141 -41.41 -4.03 41.32
N GLU A 142 -42.45 -4.47 42.02
CA GLU A 142 -42.26 -5.31 43.21
C GLU A 142 -41.75 -6.71 42.84
N LYS A 143 -42.21 -7.30 41.72
CA LYS A 143 -41.66 -8.57 41.22
C LYS A 143 -40.18 -8.46 40.85
N GLU A 144 -39.80 -7.43 40.12
CA GLU A 144 -38.39 -7.16 39.76
C GLU A 144 -37.54 -6.97 41.02
N ARG A 145 -38.03 -6.21 42.00
CA ARG A 145 -37.38 -6.04 43.29
C ARG A 145 -37.20 -7.37 44.02
N LEU A 146 -38.24 -8.20 44.08
CA LEU A 146 -38.18 -9.52 44.72
C LEU A 146 -37.19 -10.47 44.03
N GLN A 147 -37.13 -10.46 42.69
CA GLN A 147 -36.13 -11.23 41.93
C GLN A 147 -34.70 -10.82 42.27
N ILE A 148 -34.43 -9.50 42.31
CA ILE A 148 -33.10 -8.99 42.69
C ILE A 148 -32.77 -9.42 44.12
N VAL A 149 -33.74 -9.36 45.04
CA VAL A 149 -33.54 -9.80 46.42
C VAL A 149 -33.23 -11.30 46.47
N GLU A 150 -33.96 -12.13 45.74
CA GLU A 150 -33.73 -13.57 45.65
C GLU A 150 -32.34 -13.90 45.08
N GLU A 151 -31.93 -13.28 43.98
CA GLU A 151 -30.59 -13.45 43.40
C GLU A 151 -29.48 -13.05 44.37
N LYS A 152 -29.69 -11.97 45.14
CA LYS A 152 -28.70 -11.50 46.12
C LYS A 152 -28.64 -12.40 47.34
N LEU A 153 -29.77 -12.94 47.80
CA LEU A 153 -29.80 -13.96 48.85
C LEU A 153 -29.11 -15.25 48.39
N ASP A 154 -29.33 -15.66 47.14
CA ASP A 154 -28.62 -16.81 46.53
C ASP A 154 -27.12 -16.57 46.44
N GLN A 155 -26.69 -15.37 46.04
CA GLN A 155 -25.27 -15.00 46.02
C GLN A 155 -24.67 -15.08 47.42
N GLN A 156 -25.32 -14.47 48.41
CA GLN A 156 -24.89 -14.55 49.81
C GLN A 156 -24.80 -15.99 50.30
N TRP A 157 -25.81 -16.81 49.99
CA TRP A 157 -25.81 -18.22 50.35
C TRP A 157 -24.64 -18.97 49.70
N ARG A 158 -24.37 -18.76 48.41
CA ARG A 158 -23.22 -19.39 47.72
C ARG A 158 -21.87 -18.97 48.31
N GLU A 159 -21.71 -17.70 48.66
CA GLU A 159 -20.46 -17.16 49.21
C GLU A 159 -20.22 -17.62 50.66
N GLN A 160 -21.29 -17.73 51.45
CA GLN A 160 -21.26 -18.14 52.86
C GLN A 160 -21.31 -19.66 53.06
N CYS A 161 -21.80 -20.43 52.09
CA CYS A 161 -21.89 -21.88 52.19
C CYS A 161 -20.50 -22.53 52.13
N GLU A 162 -20.02 -23.02 53.28
CA GLU A 162 -18.72 -23.68 53.41
C GLU A 162 -18.65 -25.00 52.62
N GLU A 163 -19.75 -25.75 52.56
CA GLU A 163 -19.84 -27.00 51.81
C GLU A 163 -19.60 -26.77 50.31
N LEU A 164 -20.21 -25.71 49.75
CA LEU A 164 -20.03 -25.32 48.35
C LEU A 164 -18.58 -24.89 48.10
N ARG A 165 -17.97 -24.14 49.02
CA ARG A 165 -16.56 -23.74 48.92
C ARG A 165 -15.63 -24.94 48.85
N GLY A 166 -15.88 -25.97 49.68
CA GLY A 166 -15.13 -27.23 49.65
C GLY A 166 -15.26 -27.97 48.32
N VAL A 167 -16.47 -28.08 47.77
CA VAL A 167 -16.72 -28.74 46.48
C VAL A 167 -16.07 -27.97 45.31
N LEU A 168 -16.22 -26.64 45.26
CA LEU A 168 -15.60 -25.80 44.23
C LEU A 168 -14.07 -25.87 44.28
N SER A 169 -13.49 -25.89 45.48
CA SER A 169 -12.04 -26.05 45.64
C SER A 169 -11.56 -27.41 45.13
N ARG A 170 -12.29 -28.50 45.38
CA ARG A 170 -11.95 -29.83 44.85
C ARG A 170 -12.05 -29.89 43.34
N ARG A 171 -13.15 -29.36 42.78
CA ARG A 171 -13.32 -29.26 41.32
C ARG A 171 -12.18 -28.47 40.67
N HIS A 172 -11.81 -27.33 41.27
CA HIS A 172 -10.68 -26.55 40.78
C HIS A 172 -9.37 -27.32 40.87
N GLN A 173 -9.15 -28.07 41.95
CA GLN A 173 -7.99 -28.95 42.08
C GLN A 173 -7.97 -30.03 40.99
N ASP A 174 -9.11 -30.66 40.68
CA ASP A 174 -9.24 -31.65 39.62
C ASP A 174 -8.92 -31.04 38.25
N GLU A 175 -9.39 -29.82 37.97
CA GLU A 175 -9.07 -29.06 36.76
C GLU A 175 -7.56 -28.82 36.64
N VAL A 176 -6.91 -28.37 37.73
CA VAL A 176 -5.45 -28.18 37.78
C VAL A 176 -4.70 -29.51 37.57
N CYS A 177 -5.20 -30.62 38.11
CA CYS A 177 -4.63 -31.94 37.90
C CYS A 177 -4.71 -32.38 36.43
N ILE A 178 -5.85 -32.15 35.77
CA ILE A 178 -6.04 -32.43 34.34
C ILE A 178 -5.07 -31.58 33.51
N ASP A 179 -4.99 -30.28 33.78
CA ASP A 179 -4.08 -29.38 33.09
C ASP A 179 -2.62 -29.79 33.27
N ARG A 180 -2.26 -30.24 34.47
CA ARG A 180 -0.92 -30.77 34.74
C ARG A 180 -0.64 -32.04 33.96
N MET A 181 -1.60 -32.96 33.83
CA MET A 181 -1.47 -34.16 32.99
C MET A 181 -1.25 -33.79 31.52
N ASN A 182 -2.01 -32.81 31.02
CA ASN A 182 -1.84 -32.31 29.65
C ASN A 182 -0.45 -31.70 29.43
N GLN A 183 0.05 -30.90 30.39
CA GLN A 183 1.41 -30.35 30.33
C GLN A 183 2.48 -31.43 30.28
N LEU A 184 2.33 -32.50 31.08
CA LEU A 184 3.27 -33.62 31.10
C LEU A 184 3.24 -34.40 29.78
N ALA A 185 2.05 -34.62 29.20
CA ALA A 185 1.92 -35.25 27.89
C ALA A 185 2.61 -34.44 26.79
N ILE A 186 2.37 -33.11 26.75
CA ILE A 186 3.02 -32.19 25.80
C ILE A 186 4.54 -32.22 25.97
N LYS A 187 5.04 -32.22 27.22
CA LYS A 187 6.47 -32.29 27.51
C LYS A 187 7.07 -33.61 27.02
N SER A 188 6.39 -34.73 27.24
CA SER A 188 6.84 -36.04 26.77
C SER A 188 6.91 -36.12 25.25
N ASP A 189 5.92 -35.59 24.54
CA ASP A 189 5.95 -35.51 23.07
C ASP A 189 7.09 -34.63 22.55
N LEU A 190 7.36 -33.51 23.22
CA LEU A 190 8.48 -32.65 22.87
C LEU A 190 9.84 -33.34 23.08
N GLU A 191 10.00 -34.06 24.18
CA GLU A 191 11.20 -34.86 24.45
C GLU A 191 11.39 -35.97 23.42
N ARG A 192 10.32 -36.64 23.01
CA ARG A 192 10.36 -37.64 21.93
C ARG A 192 10.82 -37.03 20.61
N ARG A 193 10.28 -35.88 20.22
CA ARG A 193 10.71 -35.16 19.00
C ARG A 193 12.18 -34.76 19.08
N ARG A 194 12.64 -34.25 20.23
CA ARG A 194 14.07 -33.93 20.44
C ARG A 194 14.96 -35.15 20.29
N GLN A 195 14.55 -36.29 20.84
CA GLN A 195 15.30 -37.54 20.68
C GLN A 195 15.33 -38.01 19.22
N GLU A 196 14.23 -37.86 18.47
CA GLU A 196 14.18 -38.16 17.04
C GLU A 196 15.12 -37.23 16.24
N GLU A 197 15.13 -35.93 16.55
CA GLU A 197 16.06 -34.95 15.97
C GLU A 197 17.52 -35.27 16.30
N GLU A 198 17.84 -35.55 17.57
CA GLU A 198 19.19 -35.92 18.02
C GLU A 198 19.68 -37.20 17.33
N ARG A 199 18.81 -38.21 17.17
CA ARG A 199 19.13 -39.44 16.41
C ARG A 199 19.43 -39.13 14.95
N MET A 200 18.61 -38.29 14.31
CA MET A 200 18.82 -37.87 12.93
C MET A 200 20.15 -37.14 12.76
N TYR A 201 20.48 -36.22 13.67
CA TYR A 201 21.77 -35.53 13.66
C TYR A 201 22.95 -36.47 13.92
N ALA A 202 22.81 -37.43 14.84
CA ALA A 202 23.82 -38.44 15.09
C ALA A 202 24.09 -39.32 13.86
N GLU A 203 23.04 -39.71 13.13
CA GLU A 203 23.18 -40.45 11.86
C GLU A 203 23.89 -39.62 10.79
N LEU A 204 23.55 -38.33 10.64
CA LEU A 204 24.23 -37.44 9.70
C LEU A 204 25.71 -37.26 10.07
N TRP A 205 26.01 -37.11 11.35
CA TRP A 205 27.37 -36.98 11.84
C TRP A 205 28.19 -38.25 11.60
N GLU A 206 27.61 -39.42 11.84
CA GLU A 206 28.26 -40.70 11.55
C GLU A 206 28.53 -40.86 10.04
N LYS A 207 27.58 -40.47 9.18
CA LYS A 207 27.78 -40.45 7.73
C LYS A 207 28.93 -39.52 7.31
N ASP A 208 29.01 -38.32 7.87
CA ASP A 208 30.12 -37.39 7.58
C ASP A 208 31.47 -37.94 8.08
N ARG A 209 31.50 -38.55 9.27
CA ARG A 209 32.68 -39.22 9.82
C ARG A 209 33.17 -40.33 8.89
N LEU A 210 32.26 -41.20 8.44
CA LEU A 210 32.57 -42.28 7.49
C LEU A 210 33.04 -41.74 6.14
N ALA A 211 32.44 -40.66 5.63
CA ALA A 211 32.88 -40.03 4.38
C ALA A 211 34.27 -39.37 4.50
N LYS A 212 34.62 -38.81 5.66
CA LYS A 212 35.98 -38.32 5.93
C LYS A 212 36.98 -39.47 6.01
N ALA A 213 36.68 -40.53 6.77
CA ALA A 213 37.52 -41.71 6.85
C ALA A 213 37.75 -42.35 5.47
N ALA A 214 36.70 -42.49 4.64
CA ALA A 214 36.82 -43.02 3.29
C ALA A 214 37.68 -42.13 2.37
N ARG A 215 37.60 -40.80 2.51
CA ARG A 215 38.49 -39.87 1.78
C ARG A 215 39.94 -40.04 2.21
N GLU A 216 40.20 -40.10 3.52
CA GLU A 216 41.55 -40.31 4.05
C GLU A 216 42.14 -41.66 3.58
N GLU A 217 41.33 -42.74 3.57
CA GLU A 217 41.74 -44.03 3.03
C GLU A 217 42.08 -43.96 1.54
N MET A 218 41.26 -43.29 0.73
CA MET A 218 41.51 -43.11 -0.70
C MET A 218 42.78 -42.27 -0.95
N GLU A 219 42.99 -41.19 -0.19
CA GLU A 219 44.21 -40.38 -0.28
C GLU A 219 45.45 -41.16 0.15
N ALA A 220 45.35 -41.97 1.21
CA ALA A 220 46.42 -42.85 1.65
C ALA A 220 46.76 -43.91 0.58
N GLN A 221 45.75 -44.52 -0.04
CA GLN A 221 45.94 -45.45 -1.16
C GLN A 221 46.61 -44.78 -2.35
N GLN A 222 46.13 -43.60 -2.77
CA GLN A 222 46.76 -42.82 -3.84
C GLN A 222 48.20 -42.46 -3.52
N GLN A 223 48.50 -42.12 -2.26
CA GLN A 223 49.86 -41.82 -1.82
C GLN A 223 50.75 -43.06 -1.89
N ILE A 224 50.25 -44.23 -1.46
CA ILE A 224 50.96 -45.51 -1.59
C ILE A 224 51.23 -45.84 -3.07
N GLU A 225 50.25 -45.65 -3.96
CA GLU A 225 50.40 -45.88 -5.40
C GLU A 225 51.43 -44.94 -6.02
N ARG A 226 51.39 -43.63 -5.70
CA ARG A 226 52.39 -42.65 -6.14
C ARG A 226 53.78 -43.02 -5.66
N ASN A 227 53.91 -43.39 -4.39
CA ASN A 227 55.18 -43.83 -3.81
C ASN A 227 55.70 -45.09 -4.51
N ARG A 228 54.82 -46.07 -4.79
CA ARG A 228 55.18 -47.29 -5.52
C ARG A 228 55.65 -46.97 -6.94
N ALA A 229 54.91 -46.14 -7.68
CA ALA A 229 55.31 -45.70 -9.02
C ALA A 229 56.66 -44.96 -9.01
N MET A 230 56.90 -44.12 -8.00
CA MET A 230 58.19 -43.46 -7.81
C MET A 230 59.30 -44.48 -7.53
N VAL A 231 59.08 -45.46 -6.68
CA VAL A 231 60.07 -46.52 -6.41
C VAL A 231 60.35 -47.35 -7.66
N ASP A 232 59.34 -47.66 -8.47
CA ASP A 232 59.51 -48.43 -9.71
C ASP A 232 60.29 -47.63 -10.76
N THR A 233 60.05 -46.32 -10.90
CA THR A 233 60.86 -45.44 -11.77
C THR A 233 62.31 -45.33 -11.27
N LEU A 234 62.53 -45.23 -9.95
CA LEU A 234 63.89 -45.25 -9.39
C LEU A 234 64.59 -46.59 -9.62
N ARG A 235 63.87 -47.71 -9.54
CA ARG A 235 64.41 -49.05 -9.86
C ARG A 235 64.82 -49.16 -11.31
N THR A 236 64.00 -48.68 -12.26
CA THR A 236 64.36 -48.70 -13.69
C THR A 236 65.55 -47.78 -13.98
N GLN A 237 65.61 -46.61 -13.35
CA GLN A 237 66.79 -45.73 -13.45
C GLN A 237 68.04 -46.41 -12.91
N LYS A 238 67.97 -47.03 -11.72
CA LYS A 238 69.10 -47.77 -11.13
C LYS A 238 69.54 -48.92 -12.03
N ALA A 239 68.61 -49.71 -12.55
CA ALA A 239 68.90 -50.82 -13.47
C ALA A 239 69.56 -50.31 -14.76
N SER A 240 69.08 -49.19 -15.34
CA SER A 240 69.70 -48.59 -16.52
C SER A 240 71.12 -48.07 -16.25
N LEU A 241 71.36 -47.52 -15.06
CA LEU A 241 72.68 -47.05 -14.63
C LEU A 241 73.63 -48.22 -14.37
N GLU A 242 73.14 -49.31 -13.78
CA GLU A 242 73.90 -50.55 -13.61
C GLU A 242 74.24 -51.19 -14.96
N ALA A 243 73.31 -51.21 -15.92
CA ALA A 243 73.56 -51.68 -17.28
C ALA A 243 74.66 -50.85 -17.97
N LYS A 244 74.58 -49.52 -17.90
CA LYS A 244 75.63 -48.63 -18.42
C LYS A 244 76.99 -48.89 -17.78
N LYS A 245 77.04 -49.09 -16.45
CA LYS A 245 78.28 -49.46 -15.75
C LYS A 245 78.85 -50.80 -16.21
N GLN A 246 78.00 -51.78 -16.51
CA GLN A 246 78.44 -53.06 -17.05
C GLN A 246 78.97 -52.91 -18.48
N GLU A 247 78.32 -52.11 -19.32
CA GLU A 247 78.82 -51.76 -20.66
C GLU A 247 80.15 -51.02 -20.60
N GLU A 248 80.29 -50.03 -19.72
CA GLU A 248 81.56 -49.33 -19.48
C GLU A 248 82.67 -50.30 -19.07
N LYS A 249 82.40 -51.26 -18.18
CA LYS A 249 83.38 -52.29 -17.80
C LYS A 249 83.75 -53.17 -18.98
N ARG A 250 82.80 -53.57 -19.82
CA ARG A 250 83.07 -54.35 -21.04
C ARG A 250 83.93 -53.57 -22.02
N LEU A 251 83.62 -52.29 -22.23
CA LEU A 251 84.42 -51.40 -23.07
C LEU A 251 85.85 -51.25 -22.52
N ILE A 252 86.03 -51.11 -21.20
CA ILE A 252 87.36 -51.07 -20.58
C ILE A 252 88.12 -52.40 -20.78
N GLU A 253 87.44 -53.54 -20.67
CA GLU A 253 88.05 -54.86 -20.93
C GLU A 253 88.43 -55.04 -22.41
N GLU A 254 87.61 -54.54 -23.33
CA GLU A 254 87.89 -54.52 -24.78
C GLU A 254 89.05 -53.57 -25.11
N GLU A 255 89.06 -52.36 -24.55
CA GLU A 255 90.17 -51.41 -24.65
C GLU A 255 91.47 -52.00 -24.09
N ALA A 256 91.41 -52.70 -22.96
CA ALA A 256 92.59 -53.36 -22.37
C ALA A 256 93.12 -54.48 -23.26
N LYS A 257 92.24 -55.25 -23.93
CA LYS A 257 92.64 -56.27 -24.92
C LYS A 257 93.30 -55.63 -26.14
N LEU A 258 92.68 -54.59 -26.70
CA LEU A 258 93.23 -53.85 -27.84
C LEU A 258 94.59 -53.22 -27.51
N LEU A 259 94.75 -52.66 -26.30
CA LEU A 259 96.04 -52.15 -25.82
C LEU A 259 97.09 -53.25 -25.63
N SER A 260 96.68 -54.46 -25.24
CA SER A 260 97.58 -55.62 -25.18
C SER A 260 98.02 -56.04 -26.58
N GLU A 261 97.07 -56.14 -27.52
CA GLU A 261 97.34 -56.47 -28.93
C GLU A 261 98.25 -55.41 -29.59
N GLU A 262 98.00 -54.12 -29.32
CA GLU A 262 98.85 -53.03 -29.79
C GLU A 262 100.26 -53.12 -29.20
N ARG A 263 100.40 -53.45 -27.91
CA ARG A 263 101.71 -53.69 -27.29
C ARG A 263 102.44 -54.87 -27.92
N ASP A 264 101.75 -55.97 -28.18
CA ASP A 264 102.33 -57.16 -28.82
C ASP A 264 102.78 -56.86 -30.26
N LEU A 265 101.97 -56.09 -31.01
CA LEU A 265 102.35 -55.61 -32.34
C LEU A 265 103.56 -54.68 -32.30
N ARG A 266 103.61 -53.72 -31.36
CA ARG A 266 104.78 -52.85 -31.16
C ARG A 266 106.04 -53.64 -30.80
N GLN A 267 105.92 -54.66 -29.95
CA GLN A 267 107.04 -55.55 -29.63
C GLN A 267 107.51 -56.32 -30.89
N LEU A 268 106.58 -56.78 -31.73
CA LEU A 268 106.90 -57.46 -32.98
C LEU A 268 107.59 -56.51 -33.98
N GLU A 269 107.13 -55.27 -34.08
CA GLU A 269 107.74 -54.21 -34.88
C GLU A 269 109.14 -53.85 -34.38
N GLU A 270 109.33 -53.71 -33.08
CA GLU A 270 110.63 -53.43 -32.46
C GLU A 270 111.62 -54.59 -32.67
N GLN A 271 111.14 -55.84 -32.59
CA GLN A 271 111.92 -57.03 -32.95
C GLN A 271 112.29 -57.04 -34.44
N ARG A 272 111.39 -56.65 -35.35
CA ARG A 272 111.66 -56.52 -36.79
C ARG A 272 112.67 -55.39 -37.06
N ALA A 273 112.52 -54.24 -36.43
CA ALA A 273 113.43 -53.10 -36.53
C ALA A 273 114.83 -53.45 -36.01
N SER A 274 114.92 -54.16 -34.88
CA SER A 274 116.18 -54.66 -34.32
C SER A 274 116.87 -55.67 -35.25
N LYS A 275 116.10 -56.60 -35.85
CA LYS A 275 116.61 -57.53 -36.88
C LYS A 275 117.11 -56.77 -38.12
N GLN A 276 116.36 -55.80 -38.63
CA GLN A 276 116.77 -54.96 -39.76
C GLN A 276 118.03 -54.14 -39.44
N LYS A 277 118.11 -53.52 -38.26
CA LYS A 277 119.29 -52.78 -37.79
C LYS A 277 120.53 -53.68 -37.73
N ARG A 278 120.40 -54.91 -37.20
CA ARG A 278 121.50 -55.90 -37.22
C ARG A 278 121.91 -56.29 -38.64
N LEU A 279 120.95 -56.42 -39.56
CA LEU A 279 121.21 -56.77 -40.96
C LEU A 279 121.96 -55.63 -41.68
N LEU A 280 121.53 -54.39 -41.48
CA LEU A 280 122.20 -53.18 -41.98
C LEU A 280 123.61 -53.03 -41.37
N GLN A 281 123.79 -53.30 -40.08
CA GLN A 281 125.12 -53.31 -39.45
C GLN A 281 126.04 -54.38 -40.05
N LYS A 282 125.52 -55.58 -40.34
CA LYS A 282 126.28 -56.63 -41.06
C LYS A 282 126.63 -56.21 -42.48
N GLN A 283 125.69 -55.62 -43.22
CA GLN A 283 125.94 -55.08 -44.56
C GLN A 283 126.97 -53.96 -44.54
N HIS A 284 126.89 -53.06 -43.57
CA HIS A 284 127.86 -51.98 -43.37
C HIS A 284 129.24 -52.54 -43.02
N LYS A 285 129.33 -53.53 -42.11
CA LYS A 285 130.59 -54.21 -41.79
C LYS A 285 131.20 -54.88 -43.02
N ALA A 286 130.41 -55.60 -43.82
CA ALA A 286 130.86 -56.25 -45.05
C ALA A 286 131.30 -55.23 -46.12
N SER A 287 130.61 -54.10 -46.23
CA SER A 287 131.01 -52.98 -47.09
C SER A 287 132.34 -52.36 -46.63
N LEU A 288 132.52 -52.20 -45.32
CA LEU A 288 133.77 -51.70 -44.74
C LEU A 288 134.93 -52.69 -44.91
N GLU A 289 134.68 -53.99 -44.77
CA GLU A 289 135.69 -55.04 -45.04
C GLU A 289 136.07 -55.07 -46.53
N LYS A 290 135.10 -54.89 -47.44
CA LYS A 290 135.37 -54.73 -48.88
C LYS A 290 136.18 -53.47 -49.18
N SER A 291 135.84 -52.33 -48.57
CA SER A 291 136.58 -51.09 -48.78
C SER A 291 138.00 -51.14 -48.19
N MET A 292 138.19 -51.79 -47.04
CA MET A 292 139.52 -52.09 -46.49
C MET A 292 140.30 -53.02 -47.40
N LYS A 293 139.67 -54.05 -47.98
CA LYS A 293 140.32 -54.95 -48.94
C LYS A 293 140.73 -54.25 -50.23
N ILE A 294 139.90 -53.33 -50.73
CA ILE A 294 140.21 -52.46 -51.89
C ILE A 294 141.34 -51.49 -51.55
N LYS A 295 141.37 -50.91 -50.33
CA LYS A 295 142.49 -50.07 -49.87
C LYS A 295 143.79 -50.86 -49.79
N LEU A 296 143.77 -52.06 -49.23
CA LEU A 296 144.94 -52.95 -49.14
C LEU A 296 145.45 -53.36 -50.54
N GLN A 297 144.53 -53.60 -51.48
CA GLN A 297 144.86 -53.88 -52.89
C GLN A 297 145.44 -52.64 -53.60
N ARG A 298 144.92 -51.43 -53.32
CA ARG A 298 145.50 -50.18 -53.79
C ARG A 298 146.89 -49.94 -53.22
N GLU A 299 147.10 -50.11 -51.92
CA GLU A 299 148.42 -49.96 -51.29
C GLU A 299 149.45 -50.99 -51.79
N ALA A 300 149.00 -52.16 -52.26
CA ALA A 300 149.84 -53.15 -52.93
C ALA A 300 150.13 -52.80 -54.40
N GLN A 301 149.17 -52.20 -55.11
CA GLN A 301 149.34 -51.67 -56.46
C GLN A 301 150.23 -50.43 -56.47
N GLU A 302 150.04 -49.49 -55.54
CA GLU A 302 150.87 -48.30 -55.35
C GLU A 302 152.33 -48.68 -55.05
N ARG A 303 152.59 -49.73 -54.26
CA ARG A 303 153.95 -50.26 -54.06
C ARG A 303 154.57 -50.88 -55.31
N GLN A 304 153.78 -51.46 -56.22
CA GLN A 304 154.24 -51.95 -57.51
C GLN A 304 154.45 -50.80 -58.52
N GLU A 305 153.64 -49.75 -58.43
CA GLU A 305 153.73 -48.54 -59.24
C GLU A 305 154.89 -47.62 -58.80
N GLU A 306 155.23 -47.53 -57.51
CA GLU A 306 156.42 -46.85 -56.98
C GLU A 306 157.71 -47.46 -57.55
N LEU A 307 157.81 -48.80 -57.55
CA LEU A 307 158.93 -49.51 -58.19
C LEU A 307 158.99 -49.32 -59.71
N ALA A 308 157.86 -49.08 -60.37
CA ALA A 308 157.79 -48.80 -61.81
C ALA A 308 158.02 -47.31 -62.15
N LEU A 309 157.69 -46.40 -61.24
CA LEU A 309 157.93 -44.97 -61.33
C LEU A 309 159.40 -44.64 -61.06
N ASP A 310 160.08 -45.33 -60.15
CA ASP A 310 161.54 -45.20 -59.96
C ASP A 310 162.32 -45.61 -61.23
N MET A 311 161.78 -46.51 -62.05
CA MET A 311 162.33 -46.84 -63.37
C MET A 311 162.00 -45.78 -64.46
N LYS A 312 160.82 -45.16 -64.42
CA LYS A 312 160.40 -44.13 -65.39
C LYS A 312 160.94 -42.73 -65.10
N ILE A 313 161.25 -42.40 -63.83
CA ILE A 313 161.82 -41.11 -63.43
C ILE A 313 163.28 -40.98 -63.91
N LEU A 314 164.01 -42.09 -64.09
CA LEU A 314 165.32 -42.10 -64.75
C LEU A 314 165.23 -41.88 -66.28
N GLU A 315 164.10 -42.20 -66.91
CA GLU A 315 163.85 -42.01 -68.35
C GLU A 315 163.24 -40.62 -68.67
N GLN A 316 162.38 -40.08 -67.80
CA GLN A 316 161.68 -38.78 -68.02
C GLN A 316 162.51 -37.54 -67.68
N LEU A 317 163.60 -37.66 -66.89
CA LEU A 317 164.54 -36.55 -66.66
C LEU A 317 165.33 -36.13 -67.93
N LEU A 318 165.25 -36.90 -69.02
CA LEU A 318 165.86 -36.61 -70.31
C LEU A 318 164.91 -35.92 -71.33
N GLU A 319 163.59 -35.96 -71.13
CA GLU A 319 162.61 -35.47 -72.12
C GLU A 319 161.79 -34.25 -71.67
N GLU A 320 161.75 -33.92 -70.38
CA GLU A 320 160.93 -32.81 -69.84
C GLU A 320 161.62 -31.43 -69.79
N SER A 321 162.62 -31.17 -70.64
CA SER A 321 163.28 -29.85 -70.77
C SER A 321 162.64 -28.92 -71.81
N ARG A 322 161.58 -29.32 -72.56
CA ARG A 322 161.19 -28.51 -73.73
C ARG A 322 159.72 -28.56 -74.14
N ASN A 323 158.79 -28.12 -73.28
CA ASN A 323 157.61 -27.28 -73.61
C ASN A 323 156.30 -27.66 -72.86
N GLU A 324 156.15 -27.23 -71.59
CA GLU A 324 154.89 -27.38 -70.85
C GLU A 324 154.32 -26.08 -70.21
N ALA A 325 154.80 -24.89 -70.61
CA ALA A 325 154.49 -23.68 -69.83
C ALA A 325 153.32 -22.80 -70.30
N GLN A 326 152.62 -23.05 -71.42
CA GLN A 326 151.64 -22.07 -71.95
C GLN A 326 150.20 -22.55 -72.27
N GLU A 327 149.86 -23.85 -72.28
CA GLU A 327 148.48 -24.29 -72.64
C GLU A 327 147.52 -24.59 -71.47
N LYS A 328 148.00 -24.68 -70.22
CA LYS A 328 147.16 -25.05 -69.05
C LYS A 328 146.25 -23.92 -68.53
N VAL A 329 146.39 -22.67 -69.02
CA VAL A 329 145.66 -21.50 -68.49
C VAL A 329 144.30 -21.26 -69.18
N GLN A 330 144.14 -21.63 -70.45
CA GLN A 330 142.92 -21.27 -71.21
C GLN A 330 141.70 -22.19 -70.96
N LYS A 331 141.89 -23.45 -70.52
CA LYS A 331 140.79 -24.39 -70.23
C LYS A 331 140.08 -24.18 -68.88
N LYS A 332 140.60 -23.32 -67.99
CA LYS A 332 140.02 -23.04 -66.65
C LYS A 332 138.97 -21.91 -66.66
N ALA A 333 138.95 -21.06 -67.69
CA ALA A 333 138.01 -19.94 -67.81
C ALA A 333 136.63 -20.38 -68.32
N GLN A 334 136.58 -21.28 -69.31
CA GLN A 334 135.32 -21.72 -69.94
C GLN A 334 134.38 -22.48 -68.98
N LYS A 335 134.92 -23.27 -68.05
CA LYS A 335 134.12 -23.98 -67.03
C LYS A 335 133.46 -23.05 -66.00
N ARG A 336 134.02 -21.85 -65.75
CA ARG A 336 133.47 -20.90 -64.77
C ARG A 336 132.26 -20.12 -65.31
N ASP A 337 132.17 -19.94 -66.63
CA ASP A 337 131.04 -19.25 -67.27
C ASP A 337 129.81 -20.17 -67.40
N GLU A 338 130.02 -21.49 -67.52
CA GLU A 338 128.94 -22.48 -67.54
C GLU A 338 128.31 -22.68 -66.14
N GLU A 339 129.12 -22.71 -65.07
CA GLU A 339 128.63 -22.78 -63.68
C GLU A 339 127.83 -21.52 -63.26
N LYS A 340 128.22 -20.33 -63.75
CA LYS A 340 127.46 -19.09 -63.51
C LYS A 340 126.08 -19.12 -64.17
N LYS A 341 126.01 -19.53 -65.45
CA LYS A 341 124.74 -19.63 -66.20
C LYS A 341 123.76 -20.63 -65.56
N TYR A 342 124.26 -21.77 -65.06
CA TYR A 342 123.43 -22.76 -64.38
C TYR A 342 122.89 -22.27 -63.01
N ARG A 343 123.69 -21.51 -62.24
CA ARG A 343 123.24 -20.87 -61.00
C ARG A 343 122.18 -19.80 -61.23
N ASP A 344 122.32 -19.00 -62.28
CA ASP A 344 121.34 -17.96 -62.60
C ASP A 344 120.02 -18.55 -63.10
N TYR A 345 120.06 -19.67 -63.84
CA TYR A 345 118.86 -20.45 -64.21
C TYR A 345 118.12 -21.02 -63.00
N LEU A 346 118.81 -21.63 -62.03
CA LEU A 346 118.20 -22.13 -60.80
C LEU A 346 117.58 -21.00 -59.95
N ARG A 347 118.20 -19.82 -59.96
CA ARG A 347 117.69 -18.64 -59.25
C ARG A 347 116.40 -18.12 -59.88
N GLN A 348 116.33 -18.09 -61.20
CA GLN A 348 115.11 -17.73 -61.94
C GLN A 348 113.97 -18.73 -61.68
N GLN A 349 114.25 -20.04 -61.66
CA GLN A 349 113.26 -21.07 -61.32
C GLN A 349 112.72 -20.92 -59.89
N LEU A 350 113.59 -20.60 -58.91
CA LEU A 350 113.16 -20.36 -57.53
C LEU A 350 112.31 -19.08 -57.41
N GLU A 351 112.67 -18.01 -58.12
CA GLU A 351 111.87 -16.77 -58.15
C GLU A 351 110.50 -16.97 -58.80
N GLU A 352 110.40 -17.83 -59.81
CA GLU A 352 109.13 -18.21 -60.44
C GLU A 352 108.26 -19.06 -59.50
N GLU A 353 108.81 -20.04 -58.80
CA GLU A 353 108.06 -20.83 -57.80
C GLU A 353 107.61 -19.95 -56.62
N ILE A 354 108.45 -19.04 -56.12
CA ILE A 354 108.06 -18.06 -55.07
C ILE A 354 106.93 -17.14 -55.57
N ARG A 355 106.92 -16.75 -56.85
CA ARG A 355 105.82 -15.97 -57.44
C ARG A 355 104.53 -16.80 -57.50
N ARG A 356 104.61 -18.06 -57.89
CA ARG A 356 103.46 -18.99 -57.92
C ARG A 356 102.91 -19.25 -56.52
N GLU A 357 103.77 -19.52 -55.54
CA GLU A 357 103.36 -19.68 -54.13
C GLU A 357 102.70 -18.42 -53.60
N LYS A 358 103.24 -17.23 -53.88
CA LYS A 358 102.60 -15.95 -53.49
C LYS A 358 101.26 -15.71 -54.17
N GLU A 359 101.08 -16.16 -55.42
CA GLU A 359 99.79 -16.08 -56.12
C GLU A 359 98.78 -17.07 -55.52
N LEU A 360 99.21 -18.28 -55.18
CA LEU A 360 98.38 -19.26 -54.48
C LEU A 360 98.00 -18.78 -53.07
N ASP A 361 98.95 -18.24 -52.30
CA ASP A 361 98.71 -17.66 -50.98
C ASP A 361 97.70 -16.51 -51.06
N ARG A 362 97.78 -15.64 -52.07
CA ARG A 362 96.77 -14.59 -52.29
C ARG A 362 95.37 -15.14 -52.56
N LEU A 363 95.26 -16.24 -53.30
CA LEU A 363 93.97 -16.89 -53.56
C LEU A 363 93.43 -17.55 -52.28
N VAL A 364 94.27 -18.22 -51.50
CA VAL A 364 93.90 -18.81 -50.21
C VAL A 364 93.50 -17.73 -49.20
N GLU A 365 94.25 -16.62 -49.11
CA GLU A 365 93.91 -15.48 -48.28
C GLU A 365 92.58 -14.84 -48.69
N ALA A 366 92.30 -14.73 -50.00
CA ALA A 366 91.02 -14.24 -50.50
C ALA A 366 89.86 -15.18 -50.13
N ASP A 367 90.05 -16.50 -50.23
CA ASP A 367 89.04 -17.49 -49.86
C ASP A 367 88.80 -17.53 -48.34
N VAL A 368 89.87 -17.44 -47.53
CA VAL A 368 89.78 -17.33 -46.06
C VAL A 368 89.08 -16.03 -45.68
N ALA A 369 89.42 -14.90 -46.32
CA ALA A 369 88.76 -13.62 -46.10
C ALA A 369 87.27 -13.66 -46.50
N ALA A 370 86.92 -14.32 -47.60
CA ALA A 370 85.53 -14.49 -48.03
C ALA A 370 84.74 -15.38 -47.06
N MET A 371 85.34 -16.47 -46.57
CA MET A 371 84.73 -17.33 -45.55
C MET A 371 84.58 -16.60 -44.21
N TRP A 372 85.53 -15.74 -43.85
CA TRP A 372 85.45 -14.93 -42.64
C TRP A 372 84.41 -13.83 -42.76
N ALA A 373 84.31 -13.17 -43.91
CA ALA A 373 83.25 -12.22 -44.21
C ALA A 373 81.85 -12.87 -44.13
N LYS A 374 81.69 -14.11 -44.64
CA LYS A 374 80.44 -14.87 -44.50
C LYS A 374 80.10 -15.15 -43.03
N ARG A 375 81.06 -15.60 -42.22
CA ARG A 375 80.84 -15.85 -40.78
C ARG A 375 80.54 -14.55 -40.01
N VAL A 376 81.24 -13.45 -40.30
CA VAL A 376 80.97 -12.14 -39.70
C VAL A 376 79.58 -11.63 -40.07
N ASN A 377 79.15 -11.81 -41.32
CA ASN A 377 77.80 -11.43 -41.76
C ASN A 377 76.72 -12.30 -41.10
N GLN A 378 76.95 -13.62 -40.94
CA GLN A 378 76.06 -14.49 -40.17
C GLN A 378 75.96 -14.03 -38.70
N TRP A 379 77.08 -13.69 -38.07
CA TRP A 379 77.09 -13.16 -36.71
C TRP A 379 76.39 -11.80 -36.59
N LYS A 380 76.54 -10.91 -37.58
CA LYS A 380 75.81 -9.64 -37.62
C LYS A 380 74.31 -9.87 -37.72
N LEU A 381 73.87 -10.77 -38.62
CA LEU A 381 72.46 -11.14 -38.77
C LEU A 381 71.90 -11.78 -37.49
N GLU A 382 72.65 -12.67 -36.84
CA GLU A 382 72.25 -13.29 -35.58
C GLU A 382 72.15 -12.26 -34.44
N LYS A 383 73.12 -11.33 -34.38
CA LYS A 383 73.09 -10.22 -33.41
C LYS A 383 71.92 -9.27 -33.66
N GLU A 384 71.64 -8.93 -34.90
CA GLU A 384 70.49 -8.11 -35.29
C GLU A 384 69.17 -8.82 -34.99
N ALA A 385 69.06 -10.12 -35.24
CA ALA A 385 67.88 -10.92 -34.90
C ALA A 385 67.67 -11.00 -33.38
N ARG A 386 68.73 -11.22 -32.60
CA ARG A 386 68.69 -11.17 -31.12
C ARG A 386 68.29 -9.79 -30.61
N ASN A 387 68.83 -8.72 -31.20
CA ASN A 387 68.47 -7.35 -30.84
C ASN A 387 67.01 -7.04 -31.17
N ARG A 388 66.50 -7.47 -32.34
CA ARG A 388 65.08 -7.33 -32.71
C ARG A 388 64.18 -8.09 -31.73
N LEU A 389 64.50 -9.35 -31.44
CA LEU A 389 63.76 -10.15 -30.46
C LEU A 389 63.77 -9.48 -29.07
N MET A 390 64.91 -8.94 -28.64
CA MET A 390 65.01 -8.20 -27.38
C MET A 390 64.16 -6.93 -27.38
N LEU A 391 64.15 -6.17 -28.48
CA LEU A 391 63.31 -4.98 -28.63
C LEU A 391 61.82 -5.35 -28.57
N ASP A 392 61.42 -6.44 -29.21
CA ASP A 392 60.04 -6.94 -29.18
C ASP A 392 59.64 -7.39 -27.77
N VAL A 393 60.49 -8.16 -27.08
CA VAL A 393 60.26 -8.55 -25.67
C VAL A 393 60.11 -7.32 -24.78
N MET A 394 60.97 -6.30 -24.96
CA MET A 394 60.89 -5.05 -24.19
C MET A 394 59.66 -4.22 -24.58
N ALA A 395 59.21 -4.25 -25.84
CA ALA A 395 57.98 -3.60 -26.27
C ALA A 395 56.75 -4.29 -25.67
N THR A 396 56.69 -5.61 -25.68
CA THR A 396 55.61 -6.39 -25.04
C THR A 396 55.60 -6.18 -23.54
N ARG A 397 56.76 -6.15 -22.88
CA ARG A 397 56.86 -5.84 -21.45
C ARG A 397 56.35 -4.43 -21.13
N ARG A 398 56.70 -3.44 -21.97
CA ARG A 398 56.18 -2.07 -21.83
C ARG A 398 54.66 -2.00 -22.01
N LYS A 399 54.10 -2.71 -22.99
CA LYS A 399 52.64 -2.82 -23.18
C LYS A 399 51.94 -3.46 -21.98
N GLN A 400 52.46 -4.58 -21.48
CA GLN A 400 51.93 -5.24 -20.28
C GLN A 400 51.98 -4.33 -19.04
N LEU A 401 53.04 -3.54 -18.88
CA LEU A 401 53.13 -2.55 -17.81
C LEU A 401 52.12 -1.42 -17.98
N GLN A 402 51.94 -0.90 -19.19
CA GLN A 402 50.93 0.12 -19.49
C GLN A 402 49.51 -0.40 -19.25
N GLU A 403 49.19 -1.61 -19.67
CA GLU A 403 47.91 -2.27 -19.40
C GLU A 403 47.66 -2.47 -17.91
N LYS A 404 48.67 -2.90 -17.15
CA LYS A 404 48.56 -3.00 -15.69
C LYS A 404 48.34 -1.65 -15.03
N LEU A 405 49.03 -0.60 -15.50
CA LEU A 405 48.85 0.75 -14.98
C LEU A 405 47.46 1.33 -15.31
N THR A 406 46.92 1.03 -16.50
CA THR A 406 45.57 1.50 -16.88
C THR A 406 44.48 0.77 -16.12
N VAL A 407 44.63 -0.54 -15.88
CA VAL A 407 43.74 -1.31 -15.00
C VAL A 407 43.78 -0.74 -13.58
N LEU A 408 44.96 -0.56 -12.99
CA LEU A 408 45.09 0.03 -11.66
C LEU A 408 44.51 1.45 -11.56
N ALA A 409 44.60 2.25 -12.63
CA ALA A 409 43.99 3.58 -12.67
C ALA A 409 42.47 3.50 -12.69
N ARG A 410 41.88 2.58 -13.47
CA ARG A 410 40.43 2.33 -13.50
C ARG A 410 39.92 1.83 -12.16
N ASP A 411 40.58 0.83 -11.57
CA ASP A 411 40.21 0.29 -10.26
C ASP A 411 40.25 1.39 -9.17
N ARG A 412 41.22 2.31 -9.26
CA ARG A 412 41.32 3.45 -8.34
C ARG A 412 40.23 4.50 -8.55
N GLU A 413 39.76 4.69 -9.78
CA GLU A 413 38.61 5.56 -10.08
C GLU A 413 37.29 4.92 -9.63
N GLU A 414 37.09 3.63 -9.87
CA GLU A 414 35.93 2.88 -9.39
C GLU A 414 35.85 2.92 -7.86
N LEU A 415 36.96 2.63 -7.17
CA LEU A 415 37.00 2.72 -5.71
C LEU A 415 36.70 4.14 -5.19
N LYS A 416 37.04 5.19 -5.94
CA LYS A 416 36.65 6.57 -5.58
C LYS A 416 35.16 6.79 -5.78
N ARG A 417 34.57 6.32 -6.89
CA ARG A 417 33.13 6.40 -7.14
C ARG A 417 32.35 5.65 -6.07
N ASP A 418 32.75 4.43 -5.73
CA ASP A 418 32.12 3.62 -4.68
C ASP A 418 32.19 4.34 -3.33
N ARG A 419 33.33 4.97 -3.00
CA ARG A 419 33.46 5.77 -1.78
C ARG A 419 32.55 7.00 -1.78
N GLU A 420 32.42 7.69 -2.92
CA GLU A 420 31.53 8.84 -3.07
C GLU A 420 30.05 8.42 -2.99
N GLU A 421 29.67 7.28 -3.55
CA GLU A 421 28.31 6.73 -3.45
C GLU A 421 27.97 6.33 -2.02
N VAL A 422 28.90 5.64 -1.33
CA VAL A 422 28.74 5.30 0.09
C VAL A 422 28.65 6.56 0.94
N ALA A 423 29.49 7.58 0.68
CA ALA A 423 29.42 8.85 1.41
C ALA A 423 28.08 9.57 1.20
N LYS A 424 27.57 9.63 -0.04
CA LYS A 424 26.24 10.18 -0.33
C LYS A 424 25.12 9.41 0.38
N ALA A 425 25.16 8.08 0.36
CA ALA A 425 24.19 7.25 1.06
C ALA A 425 24.21 7.47 2.58
N ILE A 426 25.41 7.65 3.16
CA ILE A 426 25.59 7.99 4.58
C ILE A 426 25.01 9.37 4.88
N GLU A 427 25.28 10.38 4.06
CA GLU A 427 24.74 11.73 4.22
C GLU A 427 23.21 11.77 4.11
N GLU A 428 22.63 11.05 3.15
CA GLU A 428 21.18 10.90 3.00
C GLU A 428 20.57 10.20 4.22
N HIS A 429 21.18 9.13 4.70
CA HIS A 429 20.73 8.44 5.91
C HIS A 429 20.80 9.36 7.14
N HIS A 430 21.86 10.14 7.30
CA HIS A 430 21.97 11.13 8.39
C HIS A 430 20.87 12.18 8.33
N LYS A 431 20.58 12.74 7.16
CA LYS A 431 19.46 13.70 6.98
C LYS A 431 18.12 13.06 7.33
N MET A 432 17.86 11.84 6.87
CA MET A 432 16.63 11.11 7.17
C MET A 432 16.48 10.82 8.67
N GLU A 433 17.57 10.49 9.35
CA GLU A 433 17.54 10.22 10.79
C GLU A 433 17.38 11.52 11.61
N GLU A 434 18.02 12.62 11.20
CA GLU A 434 17.80 13.96 11.79
C GLU A 434 16.35 14.41 11.61
N GLU A 435 15.75 14.19 10.45
CA GLU A 435 14.33 14.44 10.21
C GLU A 435 13.42 13.56 11.10
N ARG A 436 13.74 12.27 11.27
CA ARG A 436 13.01 11.40 12.20
C ARG A 436 13.10 11.91 13.64
N ILE A 437 14.31 12.27 14.08
CA ILE A 437 14.54 12.78 15.44
C ILE A 437 13.78 14.09 15.66
N THR A 438 13.81 15.02 14.70
CA THR A 438 13.09 16.29 14.81
C THR A 438 11.57 16.09 14.80
N ARG A 439 11.03 15.23 13.94
CA ARG A 439 9.59 14.85 13.94
C ARG A 439 9.19 14.23 15.28
N THR A 440 9.99 13.31 15.81
CA THR A 440 9.72 12.66 17.11
C THR A 440 9.76 13.68 18.25
N LYS A 441 10.74 14.58 18.27
CA LYS A 441 10.81 15.68 19.24
C LYS A 441 9.60 16.61 19.15
N MET A 442 9.13 16.91 17.94
CA MET A 442 7.96 17.76 17.73
C MET A 442 6.68 17.10 18.24
N ILE A 443 6.48 15.81 17.93
CA ILE A 443 5.35 15.01 18.44
C ILE A 443 5.39 14.95 19.96
N ASN A 444 6.55 14.68 20.55
CA ASN A 444 6.70 14.61 22.00
C ASN A 444 6.40 15.97 22.67
N LYS A 445 6.82 17.09 22.06
CA LYS A 445 6.48 18.44 22.53
C LYS A 445 4.99 18.76 22.42
N GLN A 446 4.36 18.35 21.33
CA GLN A 446 2.92 18.50 21.14
C GLN A 446 2.16 17.70 22.20
N TYR A 447 2.57 16.45 22.41
CA TYR A 447 1.99 15.59 23.44
C TYR A 447 2.17 16.16 24.86
N GLU A 448 3.36 16.69 25.17
CA GLU A 448 3.62 17.39 26.43
C GLU A 448 2.70 18.61 26.61
N SER A 449 2.56 19.43 25.56
CA SER A 449 1.65 20.59 25.56
C SER A 449 0.19 20.18 25.75
N ASP A 450 -0.26 19.12 25.10
CA ASP A 450 -1.62 18.61 25.23
C ASP A 450 -1.89 18.09 26.66
N LEU A 451 -0.90 17.42 27.26
CA LEU A 451 -0.98 16.97 28.65
C LEU A 451 -1.10 18.15 29.62
N LEU A 452 -0.30 19.20 29.42
CA LEU A 452 -0.36 20.42 30.22
C LEU A 452 -1.72 21.11 30.07
N CYS A 453 -2.25 21.23 28.85
CA CYS A 453 -3.60 21.75 28.61
C CYS A 453 -4.68 20.91 29.32
N GLN A 454 -4.57 19.58 29.33
CA GLN A 454 -5.50 18.71 30.06
C GLN A 454 -5.43 18.94 31.57
N ILE A 455 -4.22 19.06 32.13
CA ILE A 455 -4.00 19.35 33.55
C ILE A 455 -4.58 20.72 33.92
N GLU A 456 -4.36 21.74 33.10
CA GLU A 456 -4.91 23.08 33.29
C GLU A 456 -6.44 23.09 33.22
N HIS A 457 -7.02 22.35 32.27
CA HIS A 457 -8.47 22.20 32.14
C HIS A 457 -9.08 21.48 33.36
N GLU A 458 -8.46 20.42 33.86
CA GLU A 458 -8.89 19.76 35.09
C GLU A 458 -8.78 20.68 36.31
N HIS A 459 -7.69 21.46 36.41
CA HIS A 459 -7.53 22.45 37.47
C HIS A 459 -8.60 23.53 37.42
N SER A 460 -8.88 24.05 36.22
CA SER A 460 -9.94 25.03 35.99
C SER A 460 -11.31 24.48 36.38
N ASN A 461 -11.65 23.25 35.96
CA ASN A 461 -12.90 22.58 36.35
C ASN A 461 -12.99 22.35 37.86
N LYS A 462 -11.89 21.93 38.52
CA LYS A 462 -11.87 21.77 39.98
C LYS A 462 -12.07 23.11 40.70
N ASN A 463 -11.47 24.18 40.21
CA ASN A 463 -11.66 25.52 40.77
C ASN A 463 -13.09 26.02 40.55
N ALA A 464 -13.65 25.84 39.35
CA ALA A 464 -15.04 26.21 39.04
C ALA A 464 -16.03 25.45 39.94
N LYS A 465 -15.82 24.15 40.18
CA LYS A 465 -16.64 23.37 41.11
C LYS A 465 -16.55 23.90 42.54
N LYS A 466 -15.35 24.24 43.02
CA LYS A 466 -15.18 24.85 44.35
C LYS A 466 -15.88 26.22 44.44
N ASP A 467 -15.82 27.02 43.39
CA ASP A 467 -16.50 28.31 43.33
C ASP A 467 -18.03 28.14 43.31
N GLU A 468 -18.55 27.13 42.61
CA GLU A 468 -19.97 26.75 42.64
C GLU A 468 -20.40 26.27 44.03
N GLU A 469 -19.64 25.37 44.66
CA GLU A 469 -19.87 24.90 46.02
C GLU A 469 -19.90 26.07 47.03
N LEU A 470 -18.99 27.04 46.88
CA LEU A 470 -18.97 28.26 47.70
C LEU A 470 -20.21 29.13 47.46
N ARG A 471 -20.66 29.31 46.21
CA ARG A 471 -21.89 30.05 45.90
C ARG A 471 -23.11 29.37 46.48
N GLU A 472 -23.24 28.06 46.31
CA GLU A 472 -24.32 27.27 46.90
C GLU A 472 -24.33 27.37 48.44
N TYR A 473 -23.15 27.35 49.06
CA TYR A 473 -23.00 27.54 50.50
C TYR A 473 -23.44 28.95 50.95
N GLU A 474 -23.02 30.00 50.24
CA GLU A 474 -23.44 31.38 50.54
C GLU A 474 -24.94 31.59 50.33
N GLU A 475 -25.53 31.00 49.29
CA GLU A 475 -26.98 31.01 49.06
C GLU A 475 -27.73 30.21 50.13
N GLY A 476 -27.16 29.08 50.58
CA GLY A 476 -27.60 28.32 51.75
C GLY A 476 -27.64 29.18 53.01
N LEU A 477 -26.57 29.92 53.30
CA LEU A 477 -26.51 30.86 54.41
C LEU A 477 -27.55 32.00 54.30
N LYS A 478 -27.75 32.56 53.11
CA LYS A 478 -28.76 33.61 52.86
C LYS A 478 -30.18 33.07 53.03
N THR A 479 -30.46 31.85 52.59
CA THR A 479 -31.77 31.21 52.74
C THR A 479 -32.04 30.82 54.19
N GLU A 480 -31.04 30.28 54.91
CA GLU A 480 -31.08 30.02 56.34
C GLU A 480 -31.34 31.31 57.13
N ALA A 481 -30.64 32.41 56.81
CA ALA A 481 -30.84 33.71 57.44
C ALA A 481 -32.28 34.24 57.21
N ARG A 482 -32.80 34.14 55.98
CA ARG A 482 -34.20 34.49 55.66
C ARG A 482 -35.20 33.60 56.40
N TYR A 483 -34.90 32.32 56.56
CA TYR A 483 -35.72 31.39 57.33
C TYR A 483 -35.73 31.75 58.82
N GLN A 484 -34.57 32.06 59.40
CA GLN A 484 -34.46 32.52 60.79
C GLN A 484 -35.14 33.89 61.00
N GLU A 485 -35.09 34.79 60.03
CA GLU A 485 -35.81 36.07 60.06
C GLU A 485 -37.32 35.85 60.00
N ARG A 486 -37.81 34.97 59.12
CA ARG A 486 -39.21 34.51 59.15
C ARG A 486 -39.58 33.87 60.48
N LEU A 487 -38.72 33.02 61.03
CA LEU A 487 -38.96 32.36 62.32
C LEU A 487 -39.06 33.38 63.44
N LYS A 488 -38.17 34.38 63.48
CA LYS A 488 -38.23 35.52 64.40
C LYS A 488 -39.52 36.32 64.21
N ASN A 489 -39.92 36.60 62.97
CA ASN A 489 -41.17 37.30 62.65
C ASN A 489 -42.43 36.51 63.02
N VAL A 490 -42.38 35.18 62.88
CA VAL A 490 -43.47 34.27 63.29
C VAL A 490 -43.51 34.16 64.81
N LEU A 491 -42.36 34.10 65.49
CA LEU A 491 -42.30 34.08 66.96
C LEU A 491 -42.72 35.42 67.56
N SER A 492 -42.37 36.56 66.95
CA SER A 492 -42.78 37.90 67.38
C SER A 492 -44.23 38.24 67.03
N SER A 493 -44.81 37.62 65.99
CA SER A 493 -46.26 37.67 65.72
C SER A 493 -47.05 36.63 66.52
N ALA A 494 -46.46 35.50 66.90
CA ALA A 494 -47.07 34.50 67.78
C ALA A 494 -47.18 34.99 69.22
N SER A 495 -46.29 35.88 69.68
CA SER A 495 -46.47 36.59 70.96
C SER A 495 -47.59 37.65 70.91
N ALA A 496 -48.11 38.01 69.74
CA ALA A 496 -49.29 38.87 69.59
C ALA A 496 -50.61 38.08 69.46
N HIS A 497 -50.58 36.76 69.19
CA HIS A 497 -51.77 35.91 69.06
C HIS A 497 -51.71 34.72 70.03
N GLN A 498 -51.79 35.01 71.32
CA GLN A 498 -52.32 34.04 72.28
C GLN A 498 -53.71 33.62 71.83
N LYS A 499 -53.89 32.33 71.54
CA LYS A 499 -55.17 31.70 71.21
C LYS A 499 -56.20 32.03 72.29
N THR A 500 -57.04 33.04 72.03
CA THR A 500 -58.17 33.40 72.88
C THR A 500 -59.40 32.63 72.43
N HIS A 501 -60.03 31.94 73.38
CA HIS A 501 -61.14 31.00 73.18
C HIS A 501 -62.44 31.71 72.73
N PRO A 502 -63.34 31.09 71.94
CA PRO A 502 -64.38 31.79 71.15
C PRO A 502 -65.57 32.38 71.93
N MET A 503 -65.49 32.49 73.26
CA MET A 503 -66.57 32.95 74.14
C MET A 503 -66.32 34.37 74.72
N ARG A 504 -65.27 35.07 74.27
CA ARG A 504 -64.85 36.37 74.84
C ARG A 504 -64.74 37.50 73.82
N ARG A 505 -65.68 37.58 72.87
CA ARG A 505 -65.82 38.74 71.97
C ARG A 505 -67.01 39.59 72.41
N GLN A 506 -66.76 40.87 72.71
CA GLN A 506 -67.78 41.92 72.77
C GLN A 506 -67.41 43.07 71.80
N PRO A 507 -68.42 43.77 71.26
CA PRO A 507 -68.32 44.53 70.01
C PRO A 507 -68.10 46.02 70.28
N THR A 508 -67.34 46.71 69.42
CA THR A 508 -67.57 48.14 69.12
C THR A 508 -66.80 48.59 67.86
N GLN A 509 -67.59 48.88 66.83
CA GLN A 509 -67.55 50.01 65.89
C GLN A 509 -66.23 50.59 65.33
N SER A 510 -66.24 50.64 63.99
CA SER A 510 -65.60 51.55 63.01
C SER A 510 -65.75 53.06 63.35
N PRO A 511 -65.21 54.05 62.58
CA PRO A 511 -64.50 54.00 61.28
C PRO A 511 -63.24 54.92 61.17
N GLN A 512 -62.47 54.84 60.07
CA GLN A 512 -62.12 56.02 59.25
C GLN A 512 -61.39 55.67 57.94
N PHE A 513 -61.84 56.35 56.88
CA PHE A 513 -61.30 56.41 55.53
C PHE A 513 -59.95 57.15 55.48
N GLN A 514 -59.03 56.72 54.61
CA GLN A 514 -58.15 57.62 53.87
C GLN A 514 -57.69 57.00 52.53
N VAL A 515 -57.86 57.80 51.48
CA VAL A 515 -57.52 57.54 50.07
C VAL A 515 -56.26 58.33 49.75
N VAL A 516 -55.18 57.67 49.29
CA VAL A 516 -54.11 58.13 48.37
C VAL A 516 -53.37 56.84 47.96
N GLY A 517 -53.00 56.45 46.73
CA GLY A 517 -52.85 57.13 45.44
C GLY A 517 -51.45 56.82 44.87
N ASN A 518 -51.37 55.94 43.85
CA ASN A 518 -50.29 55.73 42.85
C ASN A 518 -48.88 55.31 43.36
N GLN A 519 -48.04 54.54 42.65
CA GLN A 519 -47.73 54.53 41.22
C GLN A 519 -47.32 53.14 40.72
N LEU A 520 -47.79 52.82 39.51
CA LEU A 520 -47.22 51.84 38.59
C LEU A 520 -45.93 52.39 37.98
N LYS A 521 -44.90 51.55 37.88
CA LYS A 521 -44.11 51.31 36.67
C LYS A 521 -43.60 49.88 36.68
#